data_AF-A0A939ZGB5-F1
#
_entry.id   AF-A0A939ZGB5-F1
#
_cell.length_a   1.000
_cell.length_b   1.000
_cell.length_c   1.000
_cell.angle_alpha   90.00
_cell.angle_beta   90.00
_cell.angle_gamma   90.00
#
_symmetry.space_group_name_H-M   'P 1'
#
loop_
_entity.id
_entity.type
_entity.pdbx_description
1 polymer ?
#
loop_
_entity_poly.entity_id
_entity_poly.type
_entity_poly.pdbx_seq_one_letter_code
_entity_poly.pdbx_strand_id
1 'polypeptide(L)'
;MKYAIELYFDHETEQKLFEYPKLLDKENLSSKYLEWKTRPHVTLACFNDVDEEKCRHTLEDFASSHAALFAYIGSLGFFTDTRTIFASPIMNSSMFDLQREIHGMMSDFDTSGHEWYLPDRWVPHCGLALMSEDDDEAFFKASDLILRRFEKIAGKFSSIGLVKVSFPVEEIFTVDLRG
;
A
#
# COMPACT_ATOMS: atom_id res chain seq x y z
N MET A 1 7.64 -2.28 11.60
CA MET A 1 8.06 -1.13 10.77
C MET A 1 7.69 0.14 11.51
N LYS A 2 8.46 1.22 11.38
CA LYS A 2 8.07 2.55 11.90
C LYS A 2 7.76 3.53 10.79
N TYR A 3 8.43 3.39 9.66
CA TYR A 3 8.26 4.24 8.48
C TYR A 3 8.04 3.38 7.24
N ALA A 4 7.30 3.92 6.28
CA ALA A 4 7.09 3.28 4.99
C ALA A 4 7.09 4.31 3.86
N ILE A 5 7.52 3.86 2.69
CA ILE A 5 7.33 4.57 1.42
C ILE A 5 6.16 3.94 0.71
N GLU A 6 5.14 4.75 0.42
CA GLU A 6 3.87 4.30 -0.14
C GLU A 6 3.64 4.92 -1.51
N LEU A 7 3.21 4.09 -2.46
CA LEU A 7 2.77 4.51 -3.79
C LEU A 7 1.25 4.60 -3.78
N TYR A 8 0.73 5.76 -4.17
CA TYR A 8 -0.70 6.05 -4.10
C TYR A 8 -1.35 6.05 -5.47
N PHE A 9 -2.64 5.72 -5.49
CA PHE A 9 -3.44 5.70 -6.71
C PHE A 9 -4.03 7.08 -7.01
N ASP A 10 -4.53 7.27 -8.23
CA ASP A 10 -5.40 8.40 -8.53
C ASP A 10 -6.68 8.36 -7.69
N HIS A 11 -7.31 9.53 -7.53
CA HIS A 11 -8.46 9.71 -6.65
C HIS A 11 -9.63 8.76 -6.97
N GLU A 12 -9.90 8.49 -8.24
CA GLU A 12 -11.01 7.61 -8.65
C GLU A 12 -10.73 6.16 -8.24
N THR A 13 -9.48 5.72 -8.41
CA THR A 13 -9.04 4.37 -8.07
C THR A 13 -8.98 4.18 -6.56
N GLU A 14 -8.49 5.16 -5.81
CA GLU A 14 -8.53 5.15 -4.35
C GLU A 14 -9.97 5.02 -3.86
N GLN A 15 -10.92 5.80 -4.40
CA GLN A 15 -12.32 5.71 -4.01
C GLN A 15 -12.88 4.29 -4.23
N LYS A 16 -12.64 3.68 -5.39
CA LYS A 16 -13.10 2.31 -5.69
C LYS A 16 -12.54 1.28 -4.71
N LEU A 17 -11.25 1.38 -4.37
CA LEU A 17 -10.60 0.48 -3.42
C LEU A 17 -11.08 0.71 -1.99
N PHE A 18 -11.34 1.96 -1.62
CA PHE A 18 -11.78 2.33 -0.28
C PHE A 18 -13.23 1.92 0.02
N GLU A 19 -14.03 1.56 -0.99
CA GLU A 19 -15.37 0.99 -0.79
C GLU A 19 -15.35 -0.39 -0.10
N TYR A 20 -14.29 -1.19 -0.25
CA TYR A 20 -14.23 -2.50 0.40
C TYR A 20 -14.08 -2.40 1.93
N PRO A 21 -13.13 -1.62 2.49
CA PRO A 21 -13.11 -1.33 3.93
C PRO A 21 -14.45 -0.80 4.48
N LYS A 22 -15.09 0.14 3.77
CA LYS A 22 -16.40 0.68 4.17
C LYS A 22 -17.50 -0.38 4.17
N LEU A 23 -17.48 -1.28 3.19
CA LEU A 23 -18.42 -2.38 3.11
C LEU A 23 -18.25 -3.33 4.30
N LEU A 24 -17.02 -3.67 4.68
CA LEU A 24 -16.75 -4.55 5.82
C LEU A 24 -17.18 -3.91 7.15
N ASP A 25 -16.95 -2.61 7.33
CA ASP A 25 -17.39 -1.86 8.51
C ASP A 25 -18.93 -1.87 8.62
N LYS A 26 -19.61 -1.58 7.50
CA LYS A 26 -21.08 -1.59 7.42
C LYS A 26 -21.69 -2.95 7.77
N GLU A 27 -21.05 -4.04 7.37
CA GLU A 27 -21.50 -5.41 7.67
C GLU A 27 -21.04 -5.90 9.06
N ASN A 28 -20.40 -5.04 9.87
CA ASN A 28 -19.84 -5.36 11.20
C ASN A 28 -18.83 -6.52 11.17
N LEU A 29 -18.04 -6.62 10.08
CA LEU A 29 -17.00 -7.63 9.94
C LEU A 29 -15.62 -7.12 10.40
N SER A 30 -15.30 -5.86 10.11
CA SER A 30 -14.09 -5.18 10.61
C SER A 30 -14.16 -3.68 10.36
N SER A 31 -13.81 -2.88 11.36
CA SER A 31 -13.61 -1.42 11.27
C SER A 31 -12.13 -1.03 11.20
N LYS A 32 -11.22 -1.99 11.39
CA LYS A 32 -9.80 -1.75 11.68
C LYS A 32 -9.12 -0.90 10.62
N TYR A 33 -9.33 -1.21 9.35
CA TYR A 33 -8.75 -0.43 8.25
C TYR A 33 -9.12 1.06 8.33
N LEU A 34 -10.37 1.38 8.67
CA LEU A 34 -10.84 2.76 8.80
C LEU A 34 -10.25 3.45 10.04
N GLU A 35 -10.07 2.71 11.14
CA GLU A 35 -9.46 3.23 12.37
C GLU A 35 -7.98 3.60 12.19
N TRP A 36 -7.25 2.86 11.35
CA TRP A 36 -5.86 3.20 10.98
C TRP A 36 -5.76 4.56 10.26
N LYS A 37 -6.87 5.08 9.71
CA LYS A 37 -6.92 6.32 8.90
C LYS A 37 -5.90 6.36 7.77
N THR A 38 -5.51 5.18 7.27
CA THR A 38 -4.74 5.04 6.04
C THR A 38 -5.67 5.14 4.82
N ARG A 39 -5.09 5.28 3.63
CA ARG A 39 -5.81 5.27 2.35
C ARG A 39 -5.21 4.21 1.42
N PRO A 40 -5.92 3.79 0.35
CA PRO A 40 -5.43 2.73 -0.54
C PRO A 40 -4.06 3.07 -1.13
N HIS A 41 -3.10 2.18 -0.94
CA HIS A 41 -1.72 2.38 -1.35
C HIS A 41 -1.04 1.05 -1.64
N VAL A 42 0.18 1.12 -2.19
CA VAL A 42 1.09 0.00 -2.35
C VAL A 42 2.40 0.35 -1.66
N THR A 43 2.78 -0.39 -0.62
CA THR A 43 4.02 -0.15 0.12
C THR A 43 5.24 -0.61 -0.70
N LEU A 44 6.18 0.29 -0.94
CA LEU A 44 7.41 0.06 -1.71
C LEU A 44 8.60 -0.34 -0.83
N ALA A 45 8.71 0.28 0.35
CA ALA A 45 9.80 0.04 1.30
C ALA A 45 9.34 0.30 2.74
N CYS A 46 9.93 -0.42 3.68
CA CYS A 46 9.67 -0.30 5.12
C CYS A 46 10.98 -0.12 5.86
N PHE A 47 11.00 0.82 6.81
CA PHE A 47 12.19 1.17 7.58
C PHE A 47 11.91 1.21 9.09
N ASN A 48 12.95 0.93 9.88
CA ASN A 48 12.89 1.03 11.34
C ASN A 48 13.11 2.45 11.85
N ASP A 49 13.83 3.27 11.09
CA ASP A 49 14.08 4.69 11.34
C ASP A 49 14.55 5.37 10.05
N VAL A 50 14.27 6.66 9.89
CA VAL A 50 14.65 7.45 8.70
C VAL A 50 15.03 8.87 9.07
N ASP A 51 15.79 9.52 8.20
CA ASP A 51 15.92 10.98 8.18
C ASP A 51 14.79 11.54 7.29
N GLU A 52 13.75 12.12 7.92
CA GLU A 52 12.54 12.58 7.23
C GLU A 52 12.83 13.67 6.18
N GLU A 53 13.79 14.56 6.44
CA GLU A 53 14.18 15.61 5.49
C GLU A 53 14.95 15.02 4.31
N LYS A 54 15.86 14.07 4.55
CA LYS A 54 16.52 13.33 3.46
C LYS A 54 15.50 12.57 2.62
N CYS A 55 14.51 11.93 3.24
CA CYS A 55 13.43 11.23 2.54
C CYS A 55 12.61 12.20 1.68
N ARG A 56 12.24 13.38 2.19
CA ARG A 56 11.51 14.39 1.43
C ARG A 56 12.22 14.77 0.14
N HIS A 57 13.49 15.18 0.23
CA HIS A 57 14.29 15.54 -0.94
C HIS A 57 14.45 14.37 -1.92
N THR A 58 14.67 13.16 -1.39
CA THR A 58 14.78 11.94 -2.20
C THR A 58 13.49 11.68 -2.99
N LEU A 59 12.33 11.83 -2.35
CA LEU A 59 11.03 11.63 -2.98
C LEU A 59 10.69 12.73 -4.00
N GLU A 60 11.08 13.99 -3.75
CA GLU A 60 10.94 15.08 -4.72
C GLU A 60 11.76 14.83 -5.99
N ASP A 61 13.03 14.46 -5.83
CA ASP A 61 13.92 14.12 -6.95
C ASP A 61 13.36 12.94 -7.74
N PHE A 62 12.94 11.89 -7.04
CA PHE A 62 12.33 10.71 -7.64
C PHE A 62 11.03 11.04 -8.39
N ALA A 63 10.14 11.84 -7.82
CA ALA A 63 8.87 12.20 -8.43
C ALA A 63 9.06 13.11 -9.66
N SER A 64 10.10 13.94 -9.65
CA SER A 64 10.47 14.78 -10.80
C SER A 64 10.93 13.95 -12.01
N SER A 65 11.54 12.78 -11.79
CA SER A 65 12.06 11.90 -12.84
C SER A 65 11.04 10.87 -13.33
N HIS A 66 10.00 10.56 -12.55
CA HIS A 66 9.02 9.51 -12.88
C HIS A 66 7.65 10.06 -13.30
N ALA A 67 7.10 9.51 -14.39
CA ALA A 67 5.73 9.78 -14.79
C ALA A 67 4.76 8.86 -14.04
N ALA A 68 3.50 9.29 -13.92
CA ALA A 68 2.41 8.47 -13.41
C ALA A 68 2.30 7.16 -14.21
N LEU A 69 2.12 6.05 -13.49
CA LEU A 69 2.12 4.69 -14.07
C LEU A 69 0.70 4.17 -14.14
N PHE A 70 0.33 3.42 -15.18
CA PHE A 70 -0.97 2.75 -15.21
C PHE A 70 -1.05 1.67 -14.13
N ALA A 71 -2.07 1.74 -13.28
CA ALA A 71 -2.37 0.74 -12.27
C ALA A 71 -3.51 -0.15 -12.78
N TYR A 72 -3.22 -1.43 -13.00
CA TYR A 72 -4.24 -2.43 -13.30
C TYR A 72 -4.33 -3.40 -12.13
N ILE A 73 -5.54 -3.61 -11.60
CA ILE A 73 -5.78 -4.51 -10.49
C ILE A 73 -6.69 -5.62 -11.00
N GLY A 74 -6.14 -6.83 -11.06
CA GLY A 74 -6.78 -7.97 -11.71
C GLY A 74 -7.14 -9.13 -10.80
N SER A 75 -6.69 -9.09 -9.54
CA SER A 75 -6.74 -10.22 -8.63
C SER A 75 -6.78 -9.77 -7.18
N LEU A 76 -7.33 -10.65 -6.34
CA LEU A 76 -7.26 -10.56 -4.89
C LEU A 76 -6.21 -11.55 -4.36
N GLY A 77 -5.63 -11.23 -3.22
CA GLY A 77 -4.76 -12.12 -2.46
C GLY A 77 -5.03 -12.03 -0.97
N PHE A 78 -4.41 -12.95 -0.23
CA PHE A 78 -4.61 -13.10 1.21
C PHE A 78 -3.26 -13.38 1.88
N PHE A 79 -2.98 -12.66 2.97
CA PHE A 79 -1.93 -13.04 3.92
C PHE A 79 -2.60 -13.70 5.11
N THR A 80 -2.36 -15.00 5.30
CA THR A 80 -3.07 -15.82 6.28
C THR A 80 -2.57 -15.64 7.70
N ASP A 81 -1.31 -15.25 7.86
CA ASP A 81 -0.66 -14.95 9.14
C ASP A 81 -1.14 -13.63 9.74
N THR A 82 -1.37 -12.60 8.91
CA THR A 82 -1.88 -11.29 9.35
C THR A 82 -3.39 -11.13 9.12
N ARG A 83 -4.06 -12.12 8.52
CA ARG A 83 -5.47 -12.06 8.13
C ARG A 83 -5.77 -10.80 7.31
N THR A 84 -4.90 -10.51 6.36
CA THR A 84 -5.04 -9.38 5.43
C THR A 84 -5.67 -9.83 4.13
N ILE A 85 -6.71 -9.13 3.69
CA ILE A 85 -7.26 -9.25 2.33
C ILE A 85 -6.71 -8.09 1.53
N PHE A 86 -6.15 -8.35 0.34
CA PHE A 86 -5.56 -7.30 -0.48
C PHE A 86 -5.93 -7.42 -1.97
N ALA A 87 -6.00 -6.27 -2.62
CA ALA A 87 -5.98 -6.14 -4.07
C ALA A 87 -4.53 -6.26 -4.55
N SER A 88 -4.28 -7.09 -5.56
CA SER A 88 -2.95 -7.25 -6.17
C SER A 88 -2.89 -6.46 -7.48
N PRO A 89 -2.06 -5.41 -7.56
CA PRO A 89 -1.72 -4.79 -8.83
C PRO A 89 -1.02 -5.77 -9.76
N ILE A 90 -1.25 -5.62 -11.06
CA ILE A 90 -0.51 -6.30 -12.12
C ILE A 90 0.77 -5.52 -12.35
N MET A 91 1.89 -6.17 -12.08
CA MET A 91 3.20 -5.54 -12.06
C MET A 91 3.96 -5.85 -13.34
N ASN A 92 4.58 -4.82 -13.92
CA ASN A 92 5.51 -4.95 -15.04
C ASN A 92 6.94 -4.69 -14.57
N SER A 93 7.92 -4.90 -15.46
CA SER A 93 9.34 -4.70 -15.14
C SER A 93 9.63 -3.29 -14.62
N SER A 94 9.07 -2.25 -15.24
CA SER A 94 9.28 -0.86 -14.82
C SER A 94 8.81 -0.57 -13.39
N MET A 95 7.75 -1.22 -12.92
CA MET A 95 7.26 -1.04 -11.55
C MET A 95 8.16 -1.77 -10.53
N PHE A 96 8.77 -2.89 -10.90
CA PHE A 96 9.78 -3.54 -10.07
C PHE A 96 11.10 -2.76 -10.07
N ASP A 97 11.49 -2.17 -11.20
CA ASP A 97 12.64 -1.27 -11.30
C ASP A 97 12.47 -0.04 -10.40
N LEU A 98 11.26 0.53 -10.38
CA LEU A 98 10.90 1.63 -9.50
C LEU A 98 11.13 1.29 -8.02
N GLN A 99 10.66 0.13 -7.58
CA GLN A 99 10.85 -0.31 -6.20
C GLN A 99 12.34 -0.53 -5.88
N ARG A 100 13.11 -1.11 -6.81
CA ARG A 100 14.57 -1.22 -6.69
C ARG A 100 15.26 0.13 -6.58
N GLU A 101 14.81 1.13 -7.34
CA GLU A 101 15.37 2.48 -7.30
C GLU A 101 15.16 3.14 -5.93
N ILE A 102 13.94 3.06 -5.37
CA ILE A 102 13.67 3.56 -4.02
C ILE A 102 14.59 2.90 -2.98
N HIS A 103 14.75 1.58 -3.03
CA HIS A 103 15.70 0.87 -2.15
C HIS A 103 17.15 1.31 -2.38
N GLY A 104 17.55 1.60 -3.62
CA GLY A 104 18.88 2.11 -3.94
C GLY A 104 19.13 3.51 -3.37
N MET A 105 18.19 4.44 -3.59
CA MET A 105 18.26 5.82 -3.10
C MET A 105 18.22 5.91 -1.56
N MET A 106 17.58 4.94 -0.92
CA MET A 106 17.37 4.88 0.54
C MET A 106 18.17 3.75 1.22
N SER A 107 19.25 3.30 0.60
CA SER A 107 20.04 2.13 1.04
C SER A 107 20.74 2.29 2.40
N ASP A 108 20.90 3.53 2.88
CA ASP A 108 21.49 3.83 4.18
C ASP A 108 20.53 3.57 5.37
N PHE A 109 19.24 3.36 5.11
CA PHE A 109 18.23 3.17 6.16
C PHE A 109 18.06 1.70 6.56
N ASP A 110 17.75 1.47 7.83
CA ASP A 110 17.61 0.12 8.39
C ASP A 110 16.29 -0.54 7.97
N THR A 111 16.41 -1.62 7.20
CA THR A 111 15.31 -2.47 6.71
C THR A 111 15.18 -3.79 7.47
N SER A 112 15.95 -4.01 8.55
CA SER A 112 15.95 -5.27 9.30
C SER A 112 14.56 -5.63 9.83
N GLY A 113 14.14 -6.88 9.63
CA GLY A 113 12.81 -7.37 9.98
C GLY A 113 11.71 -7.04 8.98
N HIS A 114 12.02 -6.39 7.84
CA HIS A 114 11.08 -6.11 6.74
C HIS A 114 11.50 -6.80 5.44
N GLU A 115 12.02 -8.03 5.53
CA GLU A 115 12.60 -8.77 4.41
C GLU A 115 11.61 -9.02 3.26
N TRP A 116 10.31 -9.05 3.57
CA TRP A 116 9.22 -9.22 2.60
C TRP A 116 8.94 -7.96 1.77
N TYR A 117 9.58 -6.84 2.07
CA TYR A 117 9.50 -5.60 1.29
C TYR A 117 10.81 -5.30 0.54
N LEU A 118 11.80 -6.20 0.58
CA LEU A 118 13.03 -6.08 -0.18
C LEU A 118 12.83 -6.43 -1.66
N PRO A 119 13.67 -5.89 -2.56
CA PRO A 119 13.69 -6.33 -3.95
C PRO A 119 13.75 -7.85 -4.10
N ASP A 120 13.05 -8.36 -5.10
CA ASP A 120 12.95 -9.80 -5.44
C ASP A 120 12.29 -10.70 -4.37
N ARG A 121 11.77 -10.11 -3.27
CA ARG A 121 10.97 -10.80 -2.24
C ARG A 121 9.57 -10.20 -2.07
N TRP A 122 9.39 -9.00 -2.58
CA TRP A 122 8.19 -8.20 -2.43
C TRP A 122 6.98 -8.73 -3.19
N VAL A 123 5.86 -8.84 -2.49
CA VAL A 123 4.52 -9.09 -3.05
C VAL A 123 3.80 -7.74 -3.14
N PRO A 124 3.56 -7.18 -4.34
CA PRO A 124 2.90 -5.88 -4.48
C PRO A 124 1.41 -6.01 -4.15
N HIS A 125 0.94 -5.21 -3.20
CA HIS A 125 -0.43 -5.33 -2.68
C HIS A 125 -0.99 -4.00 -2.19
N CYS A 126 -2.31 -3.85 -2.26
CA CYS A 126 -3.09 -2.81 -1.62
C CYS A 126 -4.05 -3.45 -0.63
N GLY A 127 -3.87 -3.18 0.66
CA GLY A 127 -4.75 -3.70 1.70
C GLY A 127 -6.20 -3.25 1.48
N LEU A 128 -7.14 -4.18 1.63
CA LEU A 128 -8.58 -3.93 1.65
C LEU A 128 -9.21 -4.25 3.00
N ALA A 129 -8.54 -5.09 3.80
CA ALA A 129 -8.95 -5.46 5.15
C ALA A 129 -7.73 -5.82 6.00
N LEU A 130 -7.69 -5.35 7.25
CA LEU A 130 -6.64 -5.64 8.23
C LEU A 130 -7.29 -6.32 9.44
N MET A 131 -7.31 -7.66 9.47
CA MET A 131 -8.19 -8.41 10.40
C MET A 131 -7.42 -9.22 11.45
N SER A 132 -6.17 -8.85 11.73
CA SER A 132 -5.31 -9.53 12.70
C SER A 132 -5.84 -9.49 14.14
N GLU A 133 -6.76 -8.60 14.46
CA GLU A 133 -7.39 -8.46 15.79
C GLU A 133 -8.86 -8.92 15.82
N ASP A 134 -9.44 -9.23 14.65
CA ASP A 134 -10.83 -9.65 14.54
C ASP A 134 -10.98 -11.16 14.80
N ASP A 135 -12.22 -11.66 14.81
CA ASP A 135 -12.52 -13.09 14.91
C ASP A 135 -12.09 -13.84 13.62
N ASP A 136 -11.59 -15.07 13.76
CA ASP A 136 -11.15 -15.89 12.61
C ASP A 136 -12.26 -16.10 11.58
N GLU A 137 -13.51 -16.29 12.03
CA GLU A 137 -14.66 -16.48 11.16
C GLU A 137 -15.03 -15.18 10.42
N ALA A 138 -14.72 -14.02 10.99
CA ALA A 138 -14.92 -12.73 10.32
C ALA A 138 -14.03 -12.62 9.07
N PHE A 139 -12.80 -13.14 9.12
CA PHE A 139 -11.88 -13.12 7.98
C PHE A 139 -12.42 -13.91 6.78
N PHE A 140 -12.99 -15.10 7.00
CA PHE A 140 -13.60 -15.90 5.93
C PHE A 140 -14.87 -15.26 5.37
N LYS A 141 -15.72 -14.68 6.22
CA LYS A 141 -16.92 -13.95 5.77
C LYS A 141 -16.58 -12.69 4.96
N ALA A 142 -15.58 -11.93 5.41
CA ALA A 142 -15.07 -10.78 4.68
C ALA A 142 -14.49 -11.21 3.33
N SER A 143 -13.78 -12.34 3.28
CA SER A 143 -13.23 -12.91 2.05
C SER A 143 -14.34 -13.27 1.05
N ASP A 144 -15.40 -13.97 1.48
CA ASP A 144 -16.55 -14.30 0.62
C ASP A 144 -17.23 -13.03 0.11
N LEU A 145 -17.45 -12.04 0.99
CA LEU A 145 -18.11 -10.79 0.64
C LEU A 145 -17.31 -9.99 -0.41
N ILE A 146 -16.00 -9.81 -0.20
CA ILE A 146 -15.14 -9.09 -1.15
C ILE A 146 -15.07 -9.86 -2.46
N LEU A 147 -14.89 -11.18 -2.43
CA LEU A 147 -14.78 -12.01 -3.63
C LEU A 147 -16.03 -11.92 -4.54
N ARG A 148 -17.22 -11.84 -3.95
CA ARG A 148 -18.48 -11.69 -4.70
C ARG A 148 -18.66 -10.32 -5.35
N ARG A 149 -17.95 -9.30 -4.85
CA ARG A 149 -18.10 -7.90 -5.27
C ARG A 149 -16.95 -7.39 -6.10
N PHE A 150 -15.79 -8.04 -6.02
CA PHE A 150 -14.58 -7.53 -6.64
C PHE A 150 -14.68 -7.55 -8.16
N GLU A 151 -14.42 -6.39 -8.75
CA GLU A 151 -14.30 -6.20 -10.19
C GLU A 151 -12.89 -5.73 -10.52
N LYS A 152 -12.45 -5.96 -11.76
CA LYS A 152 -11.15 -5.45 -12.23
C LYS A 152 -11.15 -3.92 -12.22
N ILE A 153 -10.09 -3.33 -11.71
CA ILE A 153 -9.94 -1.86 -11.61
C ILE A 153 -8.77 -1.44 -12.51
N ALA A 154 -8.96 -0.35 -13.24
CA ALA A 154 -7.92 0.31 -14.00
C ALA A 154 -7.85 1.79 -13.58
N GLY A 155 -6.63 2.29 -13.45
CA GLY A 155 -6.33 3.65 -13.02
C GLY A 155 -4.85 3.95 -13.16
N LYS A 156 -4.32 4.77 -12.27
CA LYS A 156 -2.92 5.17 -12.23
C LYS A 156 -2.38 5.17 -10.81
N PHE A 157 -1.07 4.94 -10.67
CA PHE A 157 -0.28 5.43 -9.56
C PHE A 157 0.12 6.88 -9.84
N SER A 158 -0.31 7.82 -9.01
CA SER A 158 -0.19 9.25 -9.27
C SER A 158 0.74 9.99 -8.31
N SER A 159 1.01 9.44 -7.13
CA SER A 159 1.88 10.07 -6.13
C SER A 159 2.62 9.03 -5.29
N ILE A 160 3.67 9.49 -4.64
CA ILE A 160 4.49 8.71 -3.69
C ILE A 160 4.63 9.51 -2.40
N GLY A 161 4.72 8.83 -1.27
CA GLY A 161 4.88 9.51 0.01
C GLY A 161 5.63 8.72 1.07
N LEU A 162 6.04 9.46 2.10
CA LEU A 162 6.60 8.97 3.35
C LEU A 162 5.50 8.99 4.42
N VAL A 163 5.32 7.86 5.09
CA VAL A 163 4.42 7.75 6.23
C VAL A 163 5.17 7.25 7.45
N LYS A 164 4.66 7.61 8.63
CA LYS A 164 4.96 6.94 9.89
C LYS A 164 3.84 5.96 10.19
N VAL A 165 4.22 4.70 10.36
CA VAL A 165 3.31 3.58 10.64
C VAL A 165 2.97 3.57 12.13
N SER A 166 2.13 4.53 12.52
CA SER A 166 1.49 4.64 13.83
C SER A 166 0.00 4.33 13.75
N PHE A 167 -0.69 4.27 14.88
CA PHE A 167 -2.15 4.15 14.93
C PHE A 167 -2.76 5.44 15.52
N PRO A 168 -3.34 6.34 14.71
CA PRO A 168 -3.50 6.27 13.25
C PRO A 168 -2.19 6.52 12.48
N VAL A 169 -2.17 6.16 11.19
CA VAL A 169 -1.05 6.43 10.28
C VAL A 169 -0.89 7.94 10.12
N GLU A 170 0.35 8.40 10.08
CA GLU A 170 0.71 9.80 9.87
C GLU A 170 1.39 9.94 8.50
N GLU A 171 0.73 10.61 7.55
CA GLU A 171 1.34 11.01 6.28
C GLU A 171 2.27 12.22 6.53
N ILE A 172 3.58 12.01 6.41
CA ILE A 172 4.60 13.05 6.66
C ILE A 172 4.82 13.92 5.41
N PHE A 173 4.86 13.25 4.25
CA PHE A 173 5.09 13.91 2.98
C PHE A 173 4.52 13.10 1.83
N THR A 174 3.93 13.78 0.85
CA THR A 174 3.46 13.19 -0.40
C THR A 174 3.79 14.15 -1.53
N VAL A 175 4.21 13.61 -2.67
CA VAL A 175 4.52 14.36 -3.89
C VAL A 175 3.96 13.63 -5.10
N ASP A 176 3.39 14.40 -6.04
CA ASP A 176 2.83 13.87 -7.28
C ASP A 176 3.95 13.48 -8.25
N LEU A 177 3.78 12.32 -8.89
CA LEU A 177 4.58 11.92 -10.04
C LEU A 177 4.27 12.85 -11.23
N ARG A 178 5.18 12.96 -12.21
CA ARG A 178 4.91 13.75 -13.43
C ARG A 178 3.66 13.26 -14.15
N GLY A 179 2.80 14.20 -14.52
CA GLY A 179 1.55 13.97 -15.27
C GLY A 179 1.75 13.39 -16.67
#